data_AF-A0AAQ4DUL4-F1
#
_entry.id   AF-A0AAQ4DUL4-F1
#
_cell.length_a   1.000
_cell.length_b   1.000
_cell.length_c   1.000
_cell.angle_alpha   90.00
_cell.angle_beta   90.00
_cell.angle_gamma   90.00
#
_symmetry.space_group_name_H-M   'P 1'
#
loop_
_entity.id
_entity.type
_entity.pdbx_description
1 polymer ?
#
loop_
_entity_poly.entity_id
_entity_poly.type
_entity_poly.pdbx_seq_one_letter_code
_entity_poly.pdbx_strand_id
1 'polypeptide(L)'
;MTGELYLFSQVFQPHTNLAERTGADVDENSLQECFTLLGFAIDTPRRNLSAKDIKEELKKPEQRAKPLQMSSALVVLIFAVGEEDYRNYDCFVCCFLTHGTDKDTLYASDGNRVSVDDVMAPFHGDKCRSLRGKPKLFFIQ
;
A
#
# COMPACT_ATOMS: atom_id res chain seq x y z
N MET A 1 -14.30 -15.24 -8.85
CA MET A 1 -13.28 -14.20 -9.11
C MET A 1 -12.32 -14.28 -7.94
N THR A 2 -11.05 -14.58 -8.17
CA THR A 2 -10.03 -14.58 -7.10
C THR A 2 -9.28 -13.26 -7.17
N GLY A 3 -9.22 -12.52 -6.08
CA GLY A 3 -8.47 -11.27 -6.00
C GLY A 3 -7.91 -11.10 -4.60
N GLU A 4 -6.85 -10.32 -4.48
CA GLU A 4 -6.24 -10.00 -3.18
C GLU A 4 -6.36 -8.50 -2.92
N LEU A 5 -6.83 -8.15 -1.72
CA LEU A 5 -6.94 -6.79 -1.23
C LEU A 5 -5.74 -6.47 -0.35
N TYR A 6 -5.01 -5.42 -0.72
CA TYR A 6 -4.00 -4.80 0.15
C TYR A 6 -4.54 -3.51 0.74
N LEU A 7 -4.48 -3.39 2.06
CA LEU A 7 -4.95 -2.21 2.78
C LEU A 7 -3.80 -1.56 3.56
N PHE A 8 -3.51 -0.32 3.21
CA PHE A 8 -2.50 0.53 3.83
C PHE A 8 -3.19 1.66 4.57
N SER A 9 -3.17 1.61 5.91
CA SER A 9 -3.84 2.57 6.77
C SER A 9 -2.83 3.32 7.63
N GLN A 10 -2.76 4.64 7.49
CA GLN A 10 -1.76 5.47 8.19
C GLN A 10 -2.44 6.27 9.32
N VAL A 11 -2.13 5.94 10.57
CA VAL A 11 -2.37 6.79 11.74
C VAL A 11 -1.12 7.62 11.99
N PHE A 12 -1.30 8.93 11.97
CA PHE A 12 -0.21 9.89 12.03
C PHE A 12 0.16 10.20 13.47
N GLN A 13 1.47 10.26 13.73
CA GLN A 13 1.96 10.65 15.05
C GLN A 13 1.86 12.18 15.22
N PRO A 14 1.66 12.69 16.45
CA PRO A 14 1.44 14.12 16.72
C PRO A 14 2.56 15.05 16.21
N HIS A 15 3.79 14.53 16.08
CA HIS A 15 4.95 15.31 15.66
C HIS A 15 4.96 15.64 14.15
N THR A 16 4.04 15.06 13.37
CA THR A 16 3.95 15.30 11.91
C THR A 16 3.17 16.59 11.55
N ASN A 17 2.59 17.28 12.55
CA ASN A 17 1.63 18.39 12.37
C ASN A 17 0.39 18.01 11.53
N LEU A 18 0.16 16.72 11.31
CA LEU A 18 -1.04 16.22 10.65
C LEU A 18 -2.08 15.82 11.70
N ALA A 19 -3.34 16.14 11.43
CA ALA A 19 -4.43 15.78 12.32
C ALA A 19 -4.58 14.25 12.43
N GLU A 20 -4.97 13.77 13.60
CA GLU A 20 -5.36 12.37 13.76
C GLU A 20 -6.60 12.07 12.90
N ARG A 21 -6.62 10.91 12.24
CA ARG A 21 -7.77 10.46 11.43
C ARG A 21 -8.72 9.61 12.27
N THR A 22 -9.45 10.24 13.18
CA THR A 22 -10.52 9.57 13.93
C THR A 22 -11.55 8.98 12.94
N GLY A 23 -11.78 7.67 13.00
CA GLY A 23 -12.70 6.95 12.11
C GLY A 23 -12.06 6.22 10.93
N ALA A 24 -10.74 6.38 10.69
CA ALA A 24 -10.06 5.62 9.63
C ALA A 24 -10.09 4.09 9.87
N ASP A 25 -10.23 3.67 11.12
CA ASP A 25 -10.45 2.27 11.50
C ASP A 25 -11.83 1.77 11.05
N VAL A 26 -12.86 2.63 11.09
CA VAL A 26 -14.21 2.32 10.58
C VAL A 26 -14.18 2.16 9.07
N ASP A 27 -13.49 3.06 8.35
CA ASP A 27 -13.30 2.96 6.90
C ASP A 27 -12.55 1.67 6.53
N GLU A 28 -11.47 1.37 7.26
CA GLU A 28 -10.68 0.15 7.09
C GLU A 28 -11.52 -1.12 7.27
N ASN A 29 -12.32 -1.19 8.35
CA ASN A 29 -13.19 -2.34 8.61
C ASN A 29 -14.27 -2.46 7.51
N SER A 30 -14.87 -1.34 7.11
CA SER A 30 -15.91 -1.31 6.08
C SER A 30 -15.36 -1.80 4.73
N LEU A 31 -14.14 -1.39 4.36
CA LEU A 31 -13.49 -1.87 3.14
C LEU A 31 -13.22 -3.38 3.20
N GLN A 32 -12.70 -3.89 4.32
CA GLN A 32 -12.48 -5.32 4.49
C GLN A 32 -13.78 -6.12 4.36
N GLU A 33 -14.86 -5.67 4.99
CA GLU A 33 -16.18 -6.30 4.85
C GLU A 33 -16.68 -6.27 3.41
N CYS A 34 -16.64 -5.11 2.76
CA CYS A 34 -17.08 -4.97 1.37
C CYS A 34 -16.31 -5.89 0.41
N PHE A 35 -14.98 -5.93 0.51
CA PHE A 35 -14.17 -6.76 -0.38
C PHE A 35 -14.25 -8.25 -0.04
N THR A 36 -14.49 -8.61 1.22
CA THR A 36 -14.83 -9.99 1.60
C THR A 36 -16.13 -10.43 0.93
N LEU A 37 -17.17 -9.58 0.93
CA LEU A 37 -18.43 -9.86 0.25
C LEU A 37 -18.26 -10.00 -1.28
N LEU A 38 -17.28 -9.31 -1.85
CA LEU A 38 -16.91 -9.44 -3.27
C LEU A 38 -16.02 -10.66 -3.56
N GLY A 39 -15.64 -11.43 -2.53
CA GLY A 39 -14.86 -12.67 -2.66
C GLY A 39 -13.35 -12.49 -2.70
N PHE A 40 -12.82 -11.35 -2.23
CA PHE A 40 -11.39 -11.11 -2.15
C PHE A 40 -10.78 -11.80 -0.92
N ALA A 41 -9.56 -12.30 -1.08
CA ALA A 41 -8.67 -12.58 0.04
C ALA A 41 -8.22 -11.25 0.63
N ILE A 42 -8.34 -11.11 1.95
CA ILE A 42 -7.93 -9.91 2.67
C ILE A 42 -6.53 -10.15 3.22
N ASP A 43 -5.55 -9.43 2.71
CA ASP A 43 -4.22 -9.41 3.31
C ASP A 43 -4.25 -8.60 4.61
N THR A 44 -3.33 -8.91 5.54
CA THR A 44 -3.31 -8.27 6.86
C THR A 44 -3.16 -6.75 6.72
N PRO A 45 -4.09 -5.94 7.28
CA PRO A 45 -3.99 -4.49 7.18
C PRO A 45 -2.68 -3.96 7.73
N ARG A 46 -2.03 -3.10 6.95
CA ARG A 46 -0.73 -2.53 7.30
C ARG A 46 -0.93 -1.16 7.92
N ARG A 47 -0.78 -1.09 9.25
CA ARG A 47 -0.98 0.12 10.06
C ARG A 47 0.35 0.72 10.53
N ASN A 48 0.47 2.05 10.47
CA ASN A 48 1.46 2.85 11.23
C ASN A 48 2.93 2.43 11.05
N LEU A 49 3.28 1.86 9.91
CA LEU A 49 4.58 1.23 9.74
C LEU A 49 5.69 2.27 9.80
N SER A 50 6.54 2.17 10.81
CA SER A 50 7.72 3.00 10.98
C SER A 50 8.86 2.49 10.10
N ALA A 51 9.88 3.31 9.87
CA ALA A 51 11.10 2.89 9.15
C ALA A 51 11.82 1.68 9.78
N LYS A 52 11.50 1.29 11.02
CA LYS A 52 11.99 0.06 11.65
C LYS A 52 11.24 -1.19 11.19
N ASP A 53 9.91 -1.13 11.11
CA ASP A 53 9.05 -2.26 10.75
C ASP A 53 9.33 -2.70 9.30
N ILE A 54 9.64 -1.74 8.45
CA ILE A 54 10.03 -1.97 7.05
C ILE A 54 11.39 -2.63 6.90
N LYS A 55 12.33 -2.37 7.81
CA LYS A 55 13.62 -3.08 7.79
C LYS A 55 13.46 -4.55 8.16
N GLU A 56 12.42 -4.92 8.89
CA GLU A 56 12.11 -6.32 9.18
C GLU A 56 11.42 -6.99 8.00
N GLU A 57 10.50 -6.31 7.34
CA GLU A 57 9.85 -6.80 6.10
C GLU A 57 10.88 -7.01 4.97
N LEU A 58 11.85 -6.09 4.86
CA LEU A 58 12.99 -6.16 3.92
C LEU A 58 14.04 -7.23 4.24
N LYS A 59 14.02 -7.87 5.43
CA LYS A 59 14.94 -8.98 5.74
C LYS A 59 14.54 -10.28 5.03
N LYS A 60 13.39 -10.31 4.34
CA LYS A 60 13.02 -11.46 3.52
C LYS A 60 14.10 -11.64 2.41
N PRO A 61 14.75 -12.82 2.33
CA PRO A 61 15.96 -13.03 1.54
C PRO A 61 15.76 -12.84 0.02
N GLU A 62 14.52 -12.77 -0.44
CA GLU A 62 14.13 -12.64 -1.85
C GLU A 62 14.28 -11.20 -2.40
N GLN A 63 14.47 -10.18 -1.54
CA GLN A 63 14.43 -8.75 -1.93
C GLN A 63 15.82 -8.10 -2.12
N ARG A 64 16.85 -8.89 -2.42
CA ARG A 64 18.26 -8.47 -2.29
C ARG A 64 18.80 -7.54 -3.39
N ALA A 65 17.98 -7.09 -4.33
CA ALA A 65 18.42 -6.24 -5.45
C ALA A 65 17.57 -4.96 -5.60
N LYS A 66 17.96 -3.90 -4.88
CA LYS A 66 18.07 -2.48 -5.30
C LYS A 66 18.10 -1.55 -4.07
N PRO A 67 19.26 -1.37 -3.41
CA PRO A 67 19.43 -0.27 -2.49
C PRO A 67 19.70 0.99 -3.32
N LEU A 68 18.65 1.71 -3.73
CA LEU A 68 18.80 3.04 -4.29
C LEU A 68 17.66 3.94 -3.80
N GLN A 69 17.94 4.67 -2.72
CA GLN A 69 17.25 5.90 -2.30
C GLN A 69 15.71 5.81 -2.16
N MET A 70 15.17 4.85 -1.39
CA MET A 70 13.76 4.93 -0.98
C MET A 70 13.60 5.84 0.25
N SER A 71 12.98 7.00 0.03
CA SER A 71 12.88 8.11 0.98
C SER A 71 11.82 7.92 2.06
N SER A 72 10.84 7.02 1.87
CA SER A 72 9.75 6.84 2.82
C SER A 72 9.41 5.38 3.08
N ALA A 73 8.83 5.16 4.25
CA ALA A 73 8.39 3.87 4.71
C ALA A 73 7.36 3.21 3.77
N LEU A 74 6.37 4.00 3.36
CA LEU A 74 5.26 3.58 2.51
C LEU A 74 5.76 3.01 1.16
N VAL A 75 6.75 3.65 0.54
CA VAL A 75 7.21 3.22 -0.79
C VAL A 75 7.88 1.85 -0.74
N VAL A 76 8.71 1.59 0.27
CA VAL A 76 9.40 0.30 0.40
C VAL A 76 8.41 -0.86 0.44
N LEU A 77 7.35 -0.69 1.22
CA LEU A 77 6.32 -1.70 1.41
C LEU A 77 5.51 -1.94 0.14
N ILE A 78 5.17 -0.88 -0.57
CA ILE A 78 4.48 -0.96 -1.87
C ILE A 78 5.35 -1.67 -2.90
N PHE A 79 6.66 -1.41 -2.91
CA PHE A 79 7.58 -2.17 -3.76
C PHE A 79 7.58 -3.66 -3.40
N ALA A 80 7.59 -4.01 -2.12
CA ALA A 80 7.51 -5.41 -1.70
C ALA A 80 6.21 -6.09 -2.18
N VAL A 81 5.08 -5.40 -2.05
CA VAL A 81 3.79 -5.89 -2.57
C VAL A 81 3.82 -6.00 -4.11
N GLY A 82 4.41 -5.04 -4.82
CA GLY A 82 4.55 -5.08 -6.27
C GLY A 82 5.38 -6.25 -6.82
N GLU A 83 6.23 -6.86 -6.01
CA GLU A 83 7.05 -8.03 -6.37
C GLU A 83 6.33 -9.37 -6.11
N GLU A 84 5.13 -9.36 -5.52
CA GLU A 84 4.37 -10.59 -5.27
C GLU A 84 3.85 -11.24 -6.56
N ASP A 85 3.55 -12.54 -6.49
CA ASP A 85 3.12 -13.32 -7.64
C ASP A 85 1.60 -13.39 -7.76
N TYR A 86 1.05 -12.51 -8.59
CA TYR A 86 -0.37 -12.42 -8.85
C TYR A 86 -0.92 -13.35 -9.93
N ARG A 87 -0.14 -14.31 -10.45
CA ARG A 87 -0.52 -15.11 -11.64
C ARG A 87 -1.89 -15.78 -11.52
N ASN A 88 -2.28 -16.21 -10.32
CA ASN A 88 -3.53 -16.94 -10.06
C ASN A 88 -4.72 -16.07 -9.62
N TYR A 89 -4.56 -14.74 -9.60
CA TYR A 89 -5.65 -13.80 -9.33
C TYR A 89 -6.20 -13.18 -10.61
N ASP A 90 -7.47 -12.80 -10.61
CA ASP A 90 -8.16 -12.15 -11.72
C ASP A 90 -7.91 -10.63 -11.73
N CYS A 91 -7.76 -10.01 -10.56
CA CYS A 91 -7.53 -8.58 -10.40
C CYS A 91 -6.78 -8.26 -9.11
N PHE A 92 -6.34 -7.00 -8.99
CA PHE A 92 -5.62 -6.47 -7.85
C PHE A 92 -6.36 -5.25 -7.29
N VAL A 93 -6.46 -5.17 -5.96
CA VAL A 93 -7.03 -4.01 -5.27
C VAL A 93 -6.06 -3.53 -4.20
N CYS A 94 -5.83 -2.21 -4.17
CA CYS A 94 -5.05 -1.55 -3.14
C CYS A 94 -5.76 -0.31 -2.62
N CYS A 95 -5.90 -0.21 -1.30
CA CYS A 95 -6.52 0.91 -0.62
C CYS A 95 -5.48 1.67 0.22
N PHE A 96 -5.35 2.97 -0.02
CA PHE A 96 -4.55 3.89 0.78
C PHE A 96 -5.48 4.79 1.61
N LEU A 97 -5.46 4.61 2.93
CA LEU A 97 -6.12 5.48 3.89
C LEU A 97 -5.04 6.35 4.54
N THR A 98 -4.78 7.52 3.95
CA THR A 98 -3.71 8.41 4.39
C THR A 98 -4.07 9.89 4.21
N HIS A 99 -3.29 10.82 4.76
CA HIS A 99 -3.42 12.22 4.36
C HIS A 99 -2.89 12.41 2.95
N GLY A 100 -3.50 13.32 2.21
CA GLY A 100 -3.01 13.75 0.90
C GLY A 100 -2.93 15.27 0.77
N THR A 101 -2.39 15.74 -0.35
CA THR A 101 -2.49 17.15 -0.77
C THR A 101 -3.10 17.24 -2.16
N ASP A 102 -3.43 18.46 -2.59
CA ASP A 102 -3.94 18.84 -3.92
C ASP A 102 -2.99 18.56 -5.10
N LYS A 103 -1.85 17.89 -4.87
CA LYS A 103 -0.78 17.64 -5.86
C LYS A 103 -0.47 16.15 -5.99
N ASP A 104 -1.51 15.31 -5.93
CA ASP A 104 -1.37 13.85 -6.04
C ASP A 104 -0.25 13.29 -5.16
N THR A 105 -0.23 13.75 -3.91
CA THR A 105 0.80 13.41 -2.94
C THR A 105 0.14 12.78 -1.73
N LEU A 106 0.67 11.65 -1.28
CA LEU A 106 0.30 10.92 -0.09
C LEU A 106 1.34 11.18 1.01
N TYR A 107 0.89 11.16 2.26
CA TYR A 107 1.80 11.14 3.40
C TYR A 107 2.08 9.71 3.87
N ALA A 108 3.33 9.45 4.23
CA ALA A 108 3.70 8.30 5.03
C ALA A 108 3.63 8.64 6.52
N SER A 109 3.55 7.62 7.38
CA SER A 109 3.48 7.76 8.85
C SER A 109 4.61 8.59 9.47
N ASP A 110 5.76 8.69 8.78
CA ASP A 110 6.94 9.47 9.14
C ASP A 110 6.86 10.96 8.71
N GLY A 111 5.73 11.38 8.13
CA GLY A 111 5.50 12.73 7.62
C GLY A 111 6.12 12.99 6.24
N ASN A 112 6.84 12.02 5.66
CA ASN A 112 7.36 12.15 4.30
C ASN A 112 6.24 12.10 3.27
N ARG A 113 6.47 12.81 2.16
CA ARG A 113 5.56 12.88 1.03
C ARG A 113 5.98 11.90 -0.05
N VAL A 114 4.99 11.27 -0.68
CA VAL A 114 5.16 10.30 -1.76
C VAL A 114 4.16 10.63 -2.86
N SER A 115 4.56 10.60 -4.12
CA SER A 115 3.58 10.84 -5.20
C SER A 115 2.67 9.63 -5.41
N VAL A 116 1.46 9.87 -5.92
CA VAL A 116 0.55 8.79 -6.33
C VAL A 116 1.20 7.91 -7.41
N ASP A 117 1.97 8.50 -8.31
CA ASP A 117 2.71 7.76 -9.34
C ASP A 117 3.76 6.81 -8.72
N ASP A 118 4.49 7.25 -7.69
CA ASP A 118 5.47 6.39 -7.00
C ASP A 118 4.82 5.17 -6.34
N VAL A 119 3.59 5.32 -5.82
CA VAL A 119 2.86 4.20 -5.20
C VAL A 119 2.19 3.28 -6.22
N MET A 120 1.86 3.77 -7.41
CA MET A 120 1.25 2.95 -8.46
C MET A 120 2.28 2.29 -9.39
N ALA A 121 3.44 2.92 -9.61
CA ALA A 121 4.47 2.47 -10.55
C ALA A 121 4.92 1.01 -10.38
N PRO A 122 5.07 0.45 -9.14
CA PRO A 122 5.44 -0.95 -8.97
C PRO A 122 4.45 -1.93 -9.61
N PHE A 123 3.18 -1.54 -9.77
CA PHE A 123 2.11 -2.38 -10.31
C PHE A 123 1.90 -2.20 -11.82
N HIS A 124 2.69 -1.34 -12.48
CA HIS A 124 2.64 -1.22 -13.93
C HIS A 124 3.00 -2.55 -14.60
N GLY A 125 2.37 -2.85 -15.75
CA GLY A 125 2.50 -4.16 -16.40
C GLY A 125 3.89 -4.48 -16.96
N ASP A 126 4.81 -3.52 -17.01
CA ASP A 126 6.23 -3.72 -17.30
C ASP A 126 7.05 -4.04 -16.04
N LYS A 127 6.58 -3.62 -14.86
CA LYS A 127 7.20 -3.89 -13.55
C LYS A 127 6.65 -5.17 -12.93
N CYS A 128 5.34 -5.22 -12.67
CA CYS A 128 4.66 -6.39 -12.13
C CYS A 128 4.05 -7.22 -13.27
N ARG A 129 4.84 -8.17 -13.82
CA ARG A 129 4.43 -8.98 -14.97
C ARG A 129 3.24 -9.90 -14.68
N SER A 130 3.11 -10.36 -13.44
CA SER A 130 2.00 -11.21 -12.97
C SER A 130 0.64 -10.49 -12.98
N LEU A 131 0.64 -9.15 -12.99
CA LEU A 131 -0.54 -8.27 -13.14
C LEU A 131 -0.76 -7.76 -14.57
N ARG A 132 0.04 -8.16 -15.56
CA ARG A 132 -0.15 -7.72 -16.94
C ARG A 132 -1.49 -8.22 -17.49
N GLY A 133 -2.26 -7.31 -18.09
CA GLY A 133 -3.59 -7.61 -18.63
C GLY A 133 -4.70 -7.74 -17.58
N LYS A 134 -4.37 -7.61 -16.28
CA LYS A 134 -5.34 -7.70 -15.18
C LYS A 134 -5.77 -6.31 -14.70
N PRO A 135 -7.05 -6.11 -14.32
CA PRO A 135 -7.50 -4.87 -13.69
C PRO A 135 -6.73 -4.58 -12.40
N LYS A 136 -6.36 -3.31 -12.19
CA LYS A 136 -5.66 -2.80 -11.01
C LYS A 136 -6.47 -1.63 -10.45
N LEU A 137 -7.11 -1.85 -9.32
CA LEU A 137 -7.99 -0.86 -8.69
C LEU A 137 -7.25 -0.24 -7.50
N PHE A 138 -7.20 1.09 -7.51
CA PHE A 138 -6.61 1.87 -6.42
C PHE A 138 -7.68 2.77 -5.82
N PHE A 139 -7.84 2.68 -4.51
CA PHE A 139 -8.71 3.57 -3.73
C PHE A 139 -7.82 4.43 -2.84
N ILE A 140 -7.97 5.75 -2.92
CA ILE A 140 -7.16 6.70 -2.16
C ILE A 140 -8.11 7.61 -1.40
N GLN A 141 -8.00 7.60 -0.07
CA GLN A 141 -8.82 8.39 0.86
C GLN A 141 -7.95 9.04 1.92
#